data_AF-A0A8J7M875-F1
#
_entry.id   AF-A0A8J7M875-F1
#
_cell.length_a   1.000
_cell.length_b   1.000
_cell.length_c   1.000
_cell.angle_alpha   90.00
_cell.angle_beta   90.00
_cell.angle_gamma   90.00
#
_symmetry.space_group_name_H-M   'P 1'
#
loop_
_entity.id
_entity.type
_entity.pdbx_description
1 polymer ?
#
loop_
_entity_poly.entity_id
_entity_poly.type
_entity_poly.pdbx_seq_one_letter_code
_entity_poly.pdbx_strand_id
1 'polypeptide(L)'
;MTILYYAHQLVNMLIGSLGLRVERKYPRMPDAPTVPDFLLADCRVLSGREQLLELLPRGGIAAEIGVADGSFSEAILSINQPKRLYLVDAWATARYRAALDHVKVRFSREIEAGTIVIERGMSLDAMQKIPNGSLDWVYIDTNHDFFTTRKELSIAERIVKSNGLIAGHDFCNGNPYKALPYGVIPAVCDFCVERNWAMAYLALSPNGHFSFCLRKSDRSAADGSG
;
A
#
# COMPACT_ATOMS: atom_id res chain seq x y z
N MET A 1 -14.76 17.05 -17.97
CA MET A 1 -13.46 16.33 -17.85
C MET A 1 -12.48 16.68 -18.97
N THR A 2 -12.95 16.91 -20.20
CA THR A 2 -12.11 17.17 -21.38
C THR A 2 -11.45 18.57 -21.40
N ILE A 3 -12.13 19.59 -20.88
CA ILE A 3 -11.65 20.99 -20.92
C ILE A 3 -10.43 21.20 -20.01
N LEU A 4 -10.41 20.62 -18.80
CA LEU A 4 -9.25 20.69 -17.89
C LEU A 4 -8.03 19.97 -18.46
N TYR A 5 -8.23 18.87 -19.20
CA TYR A 5 -7.15 18.14 -19.84
C TYR A 5 -6.48 18.99 -20.93
N TYR A 6 -7.26 19.62 -21.81
CA TYR A 6 -6.73 20.51 -22.84
C TYR A 6 -6.10 21.77 -22.24
N ALA A 7 -6.66 22.32 -21.16
CA ALA A 7 -6.06 23.45 -20.45
C ALA A 7 -4.68 23.09 -19.86
N HIS A 8 -4.53 21.91 -19.26
CA HIS A 8 -3.25 21.44 -18.75
C HIS A 8 -2.20 21.21 -19.86
N GLN A 9 -2.63 20.63 -20.99
CA GLN A 9 -1.75 20.47 -22.16
C GLN A 9 -1.32 21.81 -22.74
N LEU A 10 -2.22 22.79 -22.86
CA LEU A 10 -1.90 24.14 -23.35
C LEU A 10 -0.95 24.88 -22.39
N VAL A 11 -1.15 24.77 -21.08
CA VAL A 11 -0.26 25.37 -20.08
C VAL A 11 1.14 24.76 -20.16
N ASN A 12 1.26 23.44 -20.26
CA ASN A 12 2.57 22.79 -20.40
C ASN A 12 3.26 23.13 -21.73
N MET A 13 2.48 23.29 -22.81
CA MET A 13 2.98 23.71 -24.12
C MET A 13 3.48 25.17 -24.10
N LEU A 14 2.77 26.06 -23.41
CA LEU A 14 3.17 27.46 -23.17
C LEU A 14 4.41 27.58 -22.28
N ILE A 15 4.51 26.76 -21.22
CA ILE A 15 5.69 26.69 -20.35
C ILE A 15 6.91 26.20 -21.14
N GLY A 16 6.72 25.19 -22.00
CA GLY A 16 7.76 24.67 -22.88
C GLY A 16 8.23 25.65 -23.95
N SER A 17 7.33 26.43 -24.56
CA SER A 17 7.67 27.42 -25.60
C SER A 17 8.36 28.68 -25.07
N LEU A 18 8.14 29.01 -23.79
CA LEU A 18 8.79 30.13 -23.09
C LEU A 18 10.18 29.78 -22.53
N GLY A 19 10.66 28.55 -22.72
CA GLY A 19 11.95 28.10 -22.15
C GLY A 19 11.96 28.04 -20.63
N LEU A 20 10.80 28.18 -19.98
CA LEU A 20 10.65 28.12 -18.53
C LEU A 20 10.61 26.66 -18.10
N ARG A 21 11.76 26.09 -17.74
CA ARG A 21 11.80 24.76 -17.11
C ARG A 21 11.45 24.93 -15.64
N VAL A 22 10.24 24.57 -15.24
CA VAL A 22 9.96 24.34 -13.81
C VAL A 22 10.68 23.04 -13.45
N GLU A 23 11.94 23.15 -13.01
CA GLU A 23 12.65 22.04 -12.39
C GLU A 23 11.96 21.70 -11.07
N ARG A 24 10.97 20.79 -11.13
CA ARG A 24 10.54 20.10 -9.92
C ARG A 24 11.72 19.26 -9.44
N LYS A 25 12.43 19.76 -8.45
CA LYS A 25 13.42 18.99 -7.69
C LYS A 25 12.69 17.94 -6.86
N TYR A 26 12.43 16.78 -7.46
CA TYR A 26 12.09 15.61 -6.68
C TYR A 26 13.35 15.17 -5.92
N PRO A 27 13.25 14.80 -4.63
CA PRO A 27 14.38 14.20 -3.94
C PRO A 27 14.83 12.97 -4.74
N ARG A 28 16.15 12.81 -4.90
CA ARG A 28 16.71 11.63 -5.55
C ARG A 28 16.25 10.40 -4.76
N MET A 29 15.54 9.49 -5.42
CA MET A 29 15.15 8.25 -4.78
C MET A 29 16.42 7.44 -4.44
N PRO A 30 16.45 6.75 -3.29
CA PRO A 30 17.52 5.80 -3.00
C PRO A 30 17.59 4.72 -4.08
N ASP A 31 18.80 4.32 -4.43
CA ASP A 31 19.02 3.17 -5.29
C ASP A 31 18.60 1.92 -4.50
N ALA A 32 17.60 1.19 -5.00
CA ALA A 32 17.15 -0.05 -4.37
C ALA A 32 17.86 -1.26 -4.97
N PRO A 33 18.14 -2.29 -4.16
CA PRO A 33 18.78 -3.50 -4.64
C PRO A 33 17.86 -4.27 -5.59
N THR A 34 18.46 -5.05 -6.48
CA THR A 34 17.72 -6.10 -7.20
C THR A 34 17.34 -7.19 -6.20
N VAL A 35 16.06 -7.55 -6.15
CA VAL A 35 15.60 -8.66 -5.31
C VAL A 35 16.12 -9.97 -5.91
N PRO A 36 16.86 -10.80 -5.16
CA PRO A 36 17.42 -12.05 -5.65
C PRO A 36 16.33 -13.09 -5.93
N ASP A 37 16.57 -13.96 -6.90
CA ASP A 37 15.60 -14.94 -7.41
C ASP A 37 15.02 -15.85 -6.32
N PHE A 38 15.80 -16.22 -5.30
CA PHE A 38 15.30 -17.08 -4.21
C PHE A 38 14.19 -16.41 -3.36
N LEU A 39 14.14 -15.07 -3.32
CA LEU A 39 13.05 -14.30 -2.68
C LEU A 39 11.85 -14.10 -3.62
N LEU A 40 11.98 -14.48 -4.88
CA LEU A 40 10.93 -14.42 -5.91
C LEU A 40 10.43 -15.80 -6.35
N ALA A 41 11.11 -16.88 -5.94
CA ALA A 41 10.93 -18.23 -6.47
C ALA A 41 9.48 -18.75 -6.44
N ASP A 42 8.71 -18.35 -5.43
CA ASP A 42 7.31 -18.76 -5.25
C ASP A 42 6.31 -17.62 -5.54
N CYS A 43 6.76 -16.52 -6.13
CA CYS A 43 5.92 -15.35 -6.42
C CYS A 43 4.92 -15.70 -7.53
N ARG A 44 3.62 -15.49 -7.24
CA ARG A 44 2.54 -15.70 -8.21
C ARG A 44 2.02 -14.38 -8.75
N VAL A 45 1.85 -14.29 -10.06
CA VAL A 45 1.25 -13.14 -10.73
C VAL A 45 -0.26 -13.31 -10.80
N LEU A 46 -1.00 -12.26 -10.42
CA LEU A 46 -2.47 -12.23 -10.33
C LEU A 46 -3.03 -11.16 -11.26
N SER A 47 -4.31 -11.30 -11.65
CA SER A 47 -5.00 -10.36 -12.54
C SER A 47 -5.36 -9.00 -11.91
N GLY A 48 -5.39 -8.91 -10.58
CA GLY A 48 -5.80 -7.70 -9.89
C GLY A 48 -5.82 -7.85 -8.37
N ARG A 49 -5.99 -6.72 -7.69
CA ARG A 49 -5.97 -6.67 -6.22
C ARG A 49 -7.12 -7.44 -5.57
N GLU A 50 -8.23 -7.62 -6.27
CA GLU A 50 -9.35 -8.43 -5.78
C GLU A 50 -8.97 -9.92 -5.70
N GLN A 51 -8.22 -10.44 -6.69
CA GLN A 51 -7.66 -11.81 -6.62
C GLN A 51 -6.59 -11.93 -5.52
N LEU A 52 -5.87 -10.84 -5.23
CA LEU A 52 -4.96 -10.81 -4.09
C LEU A 52 -5.75 -10.98 -2.78
N LEU A 53 -6.85 -10.25 -2.58
CA LEU A 53 -7.71 -10.38 -1.40
C LEU A 53 -8.23 -11.80 -1.22
N GLU A 54 -8.62 -12.49 -2.30
CA GLU A 54 -9.09 -13.88 -2.23
C GLU A 54 -8.04 -14.86 -1.67
N LEU A 55 -6.75 -14.53 -1.80
CA LEU A 55 -5.63 -15.33 -1.31
C LEU A 55 -5.15 -14.91 0.09
N LEU A 56 -5.62 -13.79 0.61
CA LEU A 56 -5.33 -13.37 1.99
C LEU A 56 -6.20 -14.13 3.00
N PRO A 57 -5.69 -14.41 4.21
CA PRO A 57 -6.44 -15.11 5.26
C PRO A 57 -7.83 -14.50 5.53
N ARG A 58 -8.84 -15.38 5.60
CA ARG A 58 -10.23 -15.02 5.94
C ARG A 58 -10.50 -15.20 7.44
N GLY A 59 -11.45 -14.45 8.00
CA GLY A 59 -11.84 -14.59 9.41
C GLY A 59 -10.78 -14.12 10.43
N GLY A 60 -9.64 -13.62 9.95
CA GLY A 60 -8.50 -13.19 10.77
C GLY A 60 -8.61 -11.76 11.30
N ILE A 61 -7.51 -11.27 11.84
CA ILE A 61 -7.32 -9.87 12.24
C ILE A 61 -6.48 -9.18 11.18
N ALA A 62 -6.98 -8.09 10.61
CA ALA A 62 -6.33 -7.38 9.51
C ALA A 62 -6.28 -5.87 9.74
N ALA A 63 -5.44 -5.18 8.97
CA ALA A 63 -5.42 -3.73 8.92
C ALA A 63 -5.31 -3.21 7.49
N GLU A 64 -6.02 -2.11 7.21
CA GLU A 64 -5.86 -1.29 6.00
C GLU A 64 -5.25 0.05 6.43
N ILE A 65 -4.12 0.40 5.82
CA ILE A 65 -3.38 1.63 6.10
C ILE A 65 -3.50 2.55 4.88
N GLY A 66 -4.29 3.62 5.01
CA GLY A 66 -4.75 4.44 3.89
C GLY A 66 -6.11 3.99 3.41
N VAL A 67 -7.17 4.47 4.07
CA VAL A 67 -8.56 4.01 3.90
C VAL A 67 -9.32 4.89 2.91
N ALA A 68 -8.95 6.17 2.82
CA ALA A 68 -9.65 7.18 2.06
C ALA A 68 -11.16 7.22 2.39
N ASP A 69 -12.02 6.81 1.45
CA ASP A 69 -13.48 6.80 1.58
C ASP A 69 -14.08 5.44 1.98
N GLY A 70 -13.24 4.42 2.13
CA GLY A 70 -13.63 3.06 2.52
C GLY A 70 -14.00 2.13 1.36
N SER A 71 -13.85 2.55 0.10
CA SER A 71 -14.25 1.70 -1.04
C SER A 71 -13.49 0.36 -1.08
N PHE A 72 -12.20 0.35 -0.73
CA PHE A 72 -11.42 -0.89 -0.66
C PHE A 72 -11.69 -1.68 0.62
N SER A 73 -11.95 -1.00 1.74
CA SER A 73 -12.42 -1.63 2.99
C SER A 73 -13.68 -2.46 2.78
N GLU A 74 -14.61 -2.03 1.93
CA GLU A 74 -15.82 -2.77 1.59
C GLU A 74 -15.50 -4.10 0.90
N ALA A 75 -14.53 -4.12 -0.02
CA ALA A 75 -14.06 -5.34 -0.65
C ALA A 75 -13.39 -6.29 0.37
N ILE A 76 -12.57 -5.74 1.28
CA ILE A 76 -11.95 -6.50 2.37
C ILE A 76 -13.02 -7.16 3.25
N LEU A 77 -14.05 -6.42 3.68
CA LEU A 77 -15.13 -6.96 4.51
C LEU A 77 -15.90 -8.07 3.79
N SER A 78 -16.20 -7.88 2.51
CA SER A 78 -16.96 -8.85 1.70
C SER A 78 -16.17 -10.14 1.45
N ILE A 79 -14.90 -10.02 1.05
CA ILE A 79 -14.07 -11.15 0.60
C ILE A 79 -13.42 -11.84 1.80
N ASN A 80 -12.78 -11.09 2.69
CA ASN A 80 -11.97 -11.65 3.76
C ASN A 80 -12.77 -11.89 5.05
N GLN A 81 -13.87 -11.17 5.26
CA GLN A 81 -14.74 -11.32 6.43
C GLN A 81 -13.93 -11.35 7.74
N PRO A 82 -13.07 -10.34 7.99
CA PRO A 82 -12.18 -10.36 9.13
C PRO A 82 -12.96 -10.35 10.45
N LYS A 83 -12.46 -11.08 11.46
CA LYS A 83 -12.95 -10.97 12.83
C LYS A 83 -12.71 -9.57 13.40
N ARG A 84 -11.64 -8.92 12.96
CA ARG A 84 -11.34 -7.51 13.26
C ARG A 84 -10.56 -6.87 12.13
N LEU A 85 -10.96 -5.66 11.74
CA LEU A 85 -10.31 -4.83 10.74
C LEU A 85 -9.96 -3.47 11.34
N TYR A 86 -8.67 -3.16 11.41
CA TYR A 86 -8.19 -1.83 11.73
C TYR A 86 -8.21 -0.96 10.48
N LEU A 87 -8.92 0.16 10.55
CA LEU A 87 -8.96 1.17 9.48
C LEU A 87 -8.11 2.37 9.92
N VAL A 88 -6.91 2.48 9.34
CA VAL A 88 -5.92 3.51 9.69
C VAL A 88 -5.86 4.56 8.59
N ASP A 89 -6.15 5.81 8.92
CA ASP A 89 -5.98 6.94 8.01
C ASP A 89 -5.84 8.26 8.78
N ALA A 90 -5.14 9.23 8.20
CA ALA A 90 -4.95 10.52 8.82
C ALA A 90 -6.25 11.33 8.88
N TRP A 91 -7.08 11.25 7.83
CA TRP A 91 -8.25 12.11 7.59
C TRP A 91 -8.00 13.57 8.01
N ALA A 92 -6.79 14.08 7.70
CA ALA A 92 -6.24 15.28 8.32
C ALA A 92 -6.69 16.58 7.65
N THR A 93 -7.00 16.56 6.35
CA THR A 93 -7.44 17.77 5.63
C THR A 93 -8.97 17.91 5.68
N ALA A 94 -9.47 19.13 5.46
CA ALA A 94 -10.91 19.40 5.45
C ALA A 94 -11.68 18.54 4.42
N ARG A 95 -11.05 18.24 3.27
CA ARG A 95 -11.60 17.32 2.25
C ARG A 95 -11.75 15.90 2.78
N TYR A 96 -10.84 15.44 3.63
CA TYR A 96 -10.86 14.08 4.19
C TYR A 96 -11.63 13.95 5.51
N ARG A 97 -12.03 15.05 6.16
CA ARG A 97 -12.97 14.99 7.30
C ARG A 97 -14.33 14.42 6.88
N ALA A 98 -14.85 14.88 5.74
CA ALA A 98 -16.08 14.31 5.17
C ALA A 98 -15.92 12.82 4.81
N ALA A 99 -14.71 12.40 4.44
CA ALA A 99 -14.42 10.99 4.16
C ALA A 99 -14.49 10.13 5.43
N LEU A 100 -13.99 10.62 6.58
CA LEU A 100 -14.14 9.91 7.85
C LEU A 100 -15.62 9.76 8.25
N ASP A 101 -16.41 10.83 8.12
CA ASP A 101 -17.84 10.75 8.45
C ASP A 101 -18.56 9.76 7.52
N HIS A 102 -18.21 9.77 6.23
CA HIS A 102 -18.70 8.77 5.27
C HIS A 102 -18.31 7.34 5.66
N VAL A 103 -17.05 7.09 6.04
CA VAL A 103 -16.58 5.77 6.51
C VAL A 103 -17.35 5.33 7.76
N LYS A 104 -17.57 6.24 8.72
CA LYS A 104 -18.34 5.95 9.95
C LYS A 104 -19.79 5.60 9.66
N VAL A 105 -20.42 6.31 8.72
CA VAL A 105 -21.80 6.02 8.29
C VAL A 105 -21.85 4.69 7.55
N ARG A 106 -20.96 4.49 6.57
CA ARG A 106 -20.89 3.30 5.72
C ARG A 106 -20.72 2.02 6.53
N PHE A 107 -19.82 2.04 7.52
CA PHE A 107 -19.49 0.87 8.33
C PHE A 107 -20.06 0.94 9.76
N SER A 108 -21.14 1.71 9.95
CA SER A 108 -21.74 1.94 11.27
C SER A 108 -22.04 0.64 12.02
N ARG A 109 -22.55 -0.39 11.33
CA ARG A 109 -22.87 -1.69 11.93
C ARG A 109 -21.63 -2.46 12.34
N GLU A 110 -20.59 -2.48 11.51
CA GLU A 110 -19.34 -3.17 11.77
C GLU A 110 -18.54 -2.50 12.88
N ILE A 111 -18.63 -1.17 12.98
CA ILE A 111 -18.06 -0.38 14.07
C ILE A 111 -18.80 -0.69 15.38
N GLU A 112 -20.14 -0.67 15.38
CA GLU A 112 -20.95 -0.98 16.56
C GLU A 112 -20.73 -2.42 17.03
N ALA A 113 -20.58 -3.37 16.11
CA ALA A 113 -20.26 -4.77 16.39
C ALA A 113 -18.81 -4.99 16.87
N GLY A 114 -17.93 -3.98 16.78
CA GLY A 114 -16.50 -4.09 17.12
C GLY A 114 -15.65 -4.86 16.10
N THR A 115 -16.22 -5.17 14.93
CA THR A 115 -15.50 -5.74 13.79
C THR A 115 -14.55 -4.71 13.20
N ILE A 116 -14.96 -3.44 13.08
CA ILE A 116 -14.08 -2.36 12.62
C ILE A 116 -13.58 -1.54 13.81
N VAL A 117 -12.27 -1.27 13.82
CA VAL A 117 -11.63 -0.31 14.72
C VAL A 117 -11.04 0.83 13.89
N ILE A 118 -11.54 2.05 14.09
CA ILE A 118 -11.02 3.23 13.40
C ILE A 118 -9.83 3.80 14.18
N GLU A 119 -8.68 3.87 13.54
CA GLU A 119 -7.46 4.47 14.06
C GLU A 119 -7.08 5.71 13.26
N ARG A 120 -7.64 6.86 13.68
CA ARG A 120 -7.32 8.13 13.03
C ARG A 120 -5.92 8.61 13.43
N GLY A 121 -5.08 8.87 12.45
CA GLY A 121 -3.74 9.43 12.63
C GLY A 121 -2.85 9.19 11.42
N MET A 122 -1.68 9.84 11.42
CA MET A 122 -0.65 9.50 10.44
C MET A 122 -0.27 8.02 10.60
N SER A 123 -0.02 7.33 9.48
CA SER A 123 0.19 5.88 9.45
C SER A 123 1.25 5.42 10.46
N LEU A 124 2.39 6.10 10.50
CA LEU A 124 3.51 5.76 11.39
C LEU A 124 3.16 5.84 12.88
N ASP A 125 2.24 6.72 13.28
CA ASP A 125 1.82 6.87 14.69
C ASP A 125 0.65 5.93 15.01
N ALA A 126 -0.33 5.87 14.11
CA ALA A 126 -1.53 5.06 14.29
C ALA A 126 -1.23 3.55 14.31
N MET A 127 -0.33 3.08 13.43
CA MET A 127 0.09 1.68 13.41
C MET A 127 0.81 1.25 14.70
N GLN A 128 1.39 2.17 15.48
CA GLN A 128 2.07 1.83 16.74
C GLN A 128 1.12 1.33 17.81
N LYS A 129 -0.16 1.73 17.73
CA LYS A 129 -1.21 1.32 18.66
C LYS A 129 -1.67 -0.13 18.42
N ILE A 130 -1.38 -0.69 17.25
CA ILE A 130 -1.72 -2.08 16.93
C ILE A 130 -0.73 -3.00 17.67
N PRO A 131 -1.22 -4.02 18.40
CA PRO A 131 -0.37 -4.94 19.15
C PRO A 131 0.60 -5.74 18.26
N ASN A 132 1.79 -6.03 18.78
CA ASN A 132 2.79 -6.88 18.10
C ASN A 132 2.22 -8.27 17.80
N GLY A 133 2.57 -8.84 16.65
CA GLY A 133 2.21 -10.22 16.30
C GLY A 133 0.71 -10.52 16.31
N SER A 134 -0.14 -9.51 16.11
CA SER A 134 -1.60 -9.64 16.23
C SER A 134 -2.31 -9.80 14.89
N LEU A 135 -1.77 -9.23 13.82
CA LEU A 135 -2.40 -9.24 12.50
C LEU A 135 -2.04 -10.50 11.70
N ASP A 136 -3.04 -11.12 11.09
CA ASP A 136 -2.85 -12.15 10.06
C ASP A 136 -2.31 -11.53 8.77
N TRP A 137 -2.73 -10.31 8.46
CA TRP A 137 -2.18 -9.53 7.35
C TRP A 137 -2.44 -8.04 7.49
N VAL A 138 -1.67 -7.22 6.77
CA VAL A 138 -1.87 -5.78 6.65
C VAL A 138 -1.78 -5.36 5.18
N TYR A 139 -2.56 -4.35 4.79
CA TYR A 139 -2.56 -3.77 3.45
C TYR A 139 -2.18 -2.28 3.52
N ILE A 140 -1.11 -1.88 2.82
CA ILE A 140 -0.54 -0.51 2.85
C ILE A 140 -0.84 0.23 1.55
N ASP A 141 -1.49 1.39 1.64
CA ASP A 141 -1.90 2.24 0.51
C ASP A 141 -1.96 3.73 0.89
N THR A 142 -0.82 4.32 1.30
CA THR A 142 -0.77 5.65 1.94
C THR A 142 -0.38 6.80 1.00
N ASN A 143 0.83 7.34 1.15
CA ASN A 143 1.33 8.48 0.38
C ASN A 143 2.36 8.08 -0.69
N HIS A 144 2.76 6.81 -0.68
CA HIS A 144 3.61 6.15 -1.66
C HIS A 144 5.03 6.72 -1.76
N ASP A 145 5.50 7.49 -0.77
CA ASP A 145 6.89 7.94 -0.70
C ASP A 145 7.80 6.86 -0.09
N PHE A 146 9.06 6.82 -0.54
CA PHE A 146 10.00 5.78 -0.14
C PHE A 146 10.18 5.69 1.39
N PHE A 147 10.37 6.82 2.07
CA PHE A 147 10.73 6.83 3.48
C PHE A 147 9.55 6.43 4.36
N THR A 148 8.35 6.89 4.03
CA THR A 148 7.12 6.50 4.72
C THR A 148 6.84 5.03 4.48
N THR A 149 6.83 4.57 3.22
CA THR A 149 6.57 3.15 2.89
C THR A 149 7.59 2.22 3.56
N ARG A 150 8.88 2.56 3.60
CA ARG A 150 9.89 1.76 4.32
C ARG A 150 9.63 1.63 5.80
N LYS A 151 9.21 2.72 6.45
CA LYS A 151 8.88 2.71 7.88
C LYS A 151 7.58 1.94 8.14
N GLU A 152 6.58 2.09 7.27
CA GLU A 152 5.33 1.32 7.33
C GLU A 152 5.60 -0.18 7.20
N LEU A 153 6.45 -0.62 6.25
CA LEU A 153 6.88 -2.02 6.11
C LEU A 153 7.57 -2.53 7.39
N SER A 154 8.42 -1.71 8.01
CA SER A 154 9.12 -2.07 9.25
C SER A 154 8.16 -2.19 10.45
N ILE A 155 7.15 -1.33 10.54
CA ILE A 155 6.11 -1.42 11.57
C ILE A 155 5.19 -2.60 11.27
N ALA A 156 4.85 -2.83 10.01
CA ALA A 156 4.04 -3.94 9.53
C ALA A 156 4.66 -5.29 9.96
N GLU A 157 5.97 -5.49 9.76
CA GLU A 157 6.68 -6.69 10.22
C GLU A 157 6.53 -6.95 11.72
N ARG A 158 6.53 -5.90 12.55
CA ARG A 158 6.34 -6.01 14.00
C ARG A 158 4.93 -6.44 14.38
N ILE A 159 3.91 -5.90 13.69
CA ILE A 159 2.49 -6.09 14.06
C ILE A 159 1.85 -7.34 13.45
N VAL A 160 2.37 -7.84 12.33
CA VAL A 160 1.92 -9.11 11.75
C VAL A 160 2.48 -10.30 12.52
N LYS A 161 1.71 -11.39 12.54
CA LYS A 161 2.12 -12.68 13.10
C LYS A 161 3.40 -13.20 12.42
N SER A 162 4.05 -14.18 13.03
CA SER A 162 5.22 -14.84 12.43
C SER A 162 4.94 -15.42 11.04
N ASN A 163 3.72 -15.90 10.81
CA ASN A 163 3.22 -16.39 9.53
C ASN A 163 2.33 -15.36 8.80
N GLY A 164 2.33 -14.10 9.23
CA GLY A 164 1.48 -13.05 8.67
C GLY A 164 2.02 -12.48 7.36
N LEU A 165 1.14 -11.78 6.64
CA LEU A 165 1.43 -11.22 5.32
C LEU A 165 1.46 -9.69 5.34
N ILE A 166 2.31 -9.09 4.51
CA ILE A 166 2.34 -7.64 4.29
C ILE A 166 1.99 -7.39 2.83
N ALA A 167 0.84 -6.81 2.57
CA ALA A 167 0.38 -6.41 1.25
C ALA A 167 0.38 -4.89 1.09
N GLY A 168 0.28 -4.43 -0.15
CA GLY A 168 0.08 -3.00 -0.43
C GLY A 168 -0.21 -2.72 -1.89
N HIS A 169 -0.54 -1.46 -2.18
CA HIS A 169 -0.85 -0.96 -3.52
C HIS A 169 0.31 -0.12 -4.08
N ASP A 170 0.12 0.37 -5.31
CA ASP A 170 0.96 1.37 -5.96
C ASP A 170 2.42 0.93 -6.12
N PHE A 171 2.63 -0.37 -6.35
CA PHE A 171 3.89 -0.97 -6.79
C PHE A 171 4.17 -0.60 -8.25
N CYS A 172 4.37 0.70 -8.50
CA CYS A 172 4.68 1.30 -9.79
C CYS A 172 5.59 2.52 -9.59
N ASN A 173 6.06 3.12 -10.69
CA ASN A 173 6.99 4.25 -10.63
C ASN A 173 6.34 5.59 -10.26
N GLY A 174 5.01 5.66 -10.23
CA GLY A 174 4.31 6.91 -9.99
C GLY A 174 2.98 7.03 -10.71
N ASN A 175 2.30 8.14 -10.45
CA ASN A 175 1.11 8.55 -11.18
C ASN A 175 1.51 9.49 -12.33
N PRO A 176 1.47 9.03 -13.60
CA PRO A 176 1.90 9.84 -14.75
C PRO A 176 0.98 11.05 -14.96
N TYR A 177 -0.31 10.93 -14.63
CA TYR A 177 -1.28 12.02 -14.80
C TYR A 177 -1.05 13.16 -13.80
N LYS A 178 -0.48 12.87 -12.63
CA LYS A 178 -0.16 13.87 -11.59
C LYS A 178 1.32 14.29 -11.61
N ALA A 179 2.13 13.68 -12.48
CA ALA A 179 3.60 13.78 -12.44
C ALA A 179 4.13 13.55 -11.01
N LEU A 180 3.61 12.53 -10.33
CA LEU A 180 3.99 12.22 -8.94
C LEU A 180 4.77 10.90 -8.92
N PRO A 181 6.09 10.92 -8.69
CA PRO A 181 6.87 9.69 -8.60
C PRO A 181 6.58 8.97 -7.27
N TYR A 182 6.61 7.64 -7.29
CA TYR A 182 6.38 6.79 -6.12
C TYR A 182 7.64 6.03 -5.71
N GLY A 183 7.87 5.92 -4.40
CA GLY A 183 8.96 5.17 -3.80
C GLY A 183 8.59 3.77 -3.34
N VAL A 184 7.42 3.25 -3.72
CA VAL A 184 6.93 1.93 -3.25
C VAL A 184 7.80 0.78 -3.74
N ILE A 185 8.13 0.73 -5.04
CA ILE A 185 9.03 -0.29 -5.60
C ILE A 185 10.37 -0.30 -4.86
N PRO A 186 11.13 0.81 -4.79
CA PRO A 186 12.42 0.78 -4.12
C PRO A 186 12.29 0.46 -2.62
N ALA A 187 11.21 0.91 -1.95
CA ALA A 187 10.97 0.58 -0.55
C ALA A 187 10.74 -0.92 -0.32
N VAL A 188 9.94 -1.56 -1.17
CA VAL A 188 9.65 -2.99 -1.06
C VAL A 188 10.88 -3.83 -1.41
N CYS A 189 11.62 -3.47 -2.47
CA CYS A 189 12.85 -4.18 -2.84
C CYS A 189 13.92 -4.11 -1.75
N ASP A 190 14.18 -2.91 -1.22
CA ASP A 190 15.11 -2.70 -0.10
C ASP A 190 14.70 -3.53 1.13
N PHE A 191 13.42 -3.49 1.48
CA PHE A 191 12.89 -4.26 2.60
C PHE A 191 13.00 -5.78 2.40
N CYS A 192 12.70 -6.29 1.21
CA CYS A 192 12.82 -7.72 0.90
C CYS A 192 14.25 -8.22 1.11
N VAL A 193 15.24 -7.47 0.59
CA VAL A 193 16.65 -7.83 0.67
C VAL A 193 17.19 -7.67 2.10
N GLU A 194 16.93 -6.53 2.75
CA GLU A 194 17.46 -6.26 4.10
C GLU A 194 16.87 -7.19 5.15
N ARG A 195 15.57 -7.49 5.04
CA ARG A 195 14.81 -8.20 6.08
C ARG A 195 14.55 -9.67 5.76
N ASN A 196 15.03 -10.16 4.62
CA ASN A 196 14.78 -11.52 4.11
C ASN A 196 13.27 -11.84 3.98
N TRP A 197 12.52 -10.94 3.35
CA TRP A 197 11.11 -11.14 3.00
C TRP A 197 10.97 -11.49 1.52
N ALA A 198 10.16 -12.50 1.22
CA ALA A 198 9.91 -12.96 -0.13
C ALA A 198 8.61 -12.36 -0.69
N MET A 199 8.57 -12.11 -2.01
CA MET A 199 7.33 -11.78 -2.69
C MET A 199 6.48 -13.04 -2.84
N ALA A 200 5.28 -13.01 -2.26
CA ALA A 200 4.28 -14.06 -2.41
C ALA A 200 3.41 -13.83 -3.65
N TYR A 201 2.99 -12.57 -3.87
CA TYR A 201 2.09 -12.22 -4.96
C TYR A 201 2.42 -10.86 -5.58
N LEU A 202 2.17 -10.75 -6.89
CA LEU A 202 2.16 -9.50 -7.64
C LEU A 202 0.86 -9.41 -8.44
N ALA A 203 0.04 -8.39 -8.20
CA ALA A 203 -1.27 -8.24 -8.84
C ALA A 203 -1.25 -7.14 -9.90
N LEU A 204 -1.47 -7.51 -11.16
CA LEU A 204 -1.32 -6.64 -12.34
C LEU A 204 -2.62 -5.90 -12.70
N SER A 205 -2.99 -4.92 -11.88
CA SER A 205 -4.13 -4.05 -12.18
C SER A 205 -3.95 -3.33 -13.53
N PRO A 206 -4.94 -3.36 -14.45
CA PRO A 206 -4.82 -2.76 -15.79
C PRO A 206 -4.54 -1.26 -15.84
N ASN A 207 -4.82 -0.54 -14.74
CA ASN A 207 -4.53 0.89 -14.60
C ASN A 207 -3.03 1.18 -14.37
N GLY A 208 -2.17 0.16 -14.28
CA GLY A 208 -0.73 0.30 -14.04
C GLY A 208 -0.36 0.51 -12.56
N HIS A 209 -1.33 0.42 -11.66
CA HIS A 209 -1.14 0.53 -10.22
C HIS A 209 -1.21 -0.86 -9.59
N PHE A 210 -0.07 -1.54 -9.55
CA PHE A 210 0.01 -2.93 -9.12
C PHE A 210 0.00 -3.08 -7.60
N SER A 211 -0.50 -4.21 -7.12
CA SER A 211 -0.44 -4.58 -5.71
C SER A 211 0.63 -5.64 -5.48
N PHE A 212 1.24 -5.63 -4.30
CA PHE A 212 2.22 -6.63 -3.88
C PHE A 212 1.75 -7.33 -2.60
N CYS A 213 2.29 -8.52 -2.35
CA CYS A 213 2.18 -9.18 -1.06
C CYS A 213 3.49 -9.91 -0.74
N LEU A 214 3.95 -9.73 0.50
CA LEU A 214 5.18 -10.25 1.04
C LEU A 214 4.88 -11.25 2.16
N ARG A 215 5.80 -12.20 2.32
CA ARG A 215 5.85 -13.15 3.44
C ARG A 215 7.28 -13.28 3.95
N LYS A 216 7.45 -13.71 5.19
CA LYS A 216 8.79 -14.07 5.69
C LYS A 216 9.36 -15.22 4.86
N SER A 217 10.65 -15.13 4.54
CA SER A 217 11.38 -16.18 3.83
C SER A 217 12.16 -17.04 4.82
N ASP A 218 11.99 -18.36 4.70
CA ASP A 218 12.90 -19.33 5.32
C ASP A 218 14.10 -19.65 4.41
N ARG A 219 14.04 -19.21 3.14
CA ARG A 219 15.12 -19.39 2.17
C ARG A 219 16.20 -18.33 2.37
N SER A 220 17.42 -18.71 2.04
CA SER A 220 18.63 -17.88 2.03
C SER A 220 19.31 -17.93 0.66
N ALA A 221 20.32 -17.08 0.46
CA ALA A 221 21.09 -17.06 -0.78
C ALA A 221 21.76 -18.40 -1.13
N ALA A 222 21.99 -19.28 -0.13
CA ALA A 222 22.54 -20.61 -0.35
C ALA A 222 21.55 -21.54 -1.10
N ASP A 223 20.24 -21.31 -0.97
CA ASP A 223 19.19 -22.21 -1.46
C ASP A 223 18.86 -22.03 -2.96
N GLY A 224 19.39 -20.97 -3.60
CA GLY A 224 19.10 -20.62 -5.01
C GLY A 224 20.22 -20.97 -6.00
N SER A 225 21.24 -21.72 -5.56
CA SER A 225 22.43 -22.05 -6.37
C SER A 225 22.39 -23.46 -7.00
N GLY A 226 21.20 -24.07 -7.07
CA GLY A 226 20.97 -25.42 -7.62
C GLY A 226 20.30 -25.42 -8.99
#